data_AF-A0A7C7EH97-F1
#
_entry.id   AF-A0A7C7EH97-F1
#
_cell.length_a   1.000
_cell.length_b   1.000
_cell.length_c   1.000
_cell.angle_alpha   90.00
_cell.angle_beta   90.00
_cell.angle_gamma   90.00
#
_symmetry.space_group_name_H-M   'P 1'
#
loop_
_entity.id
_entity.type
_entity.pdbx_description
1 polymer ?
#
loop_
_entity_poly.entity_id
_entity_poly.type
_entity_poly.pdbx_seq_one_letter_code
_entity_poly.pdbx_strand_id
1 'polypeptide(L)'
;MKLKKFLLLLVCLLFFVSCSNKNVPEPEEPLEEPETGEENVPAAWNIGFEEFNVDVPFYVPDYTPAVEKYEVNEDLSNLVNAGQYDGFTDKQLKSIYEDGFVVLKPSYEYLKMHHVYEYPMYRESPVFITVDSALHLYHIFYGNSLKLLEVSSLYDKLKSLSKNMLAESLNAYSDSKYADLKVELKFTAAYFLTGAKLIDADPAGVEVPEEIASLADNEIKLIEGAFDFARSPILGKDLDYSQFTVRGHYAGNEKLGQYFKTMMWYGISGFPVLDESKSVPALDMDSLTKAMIIACLLLNNEESFIDYENIYTTTALYSGRSDDLGIFEIRDLITKVYGQNPDMNLFKDSSYHDRLLEEALLLPEPKIQPKYTSVTTPAGRQFRFMGQRYSFDAEVMQTLIEPII
;
A
#
# COMPACT_ATOMS: atom_id res chain seq x y z
N MET A 1 48.76 54.21 25.64
CA MET A 1 48.80 53.04 24.73
C MET A 1 47.43 52.69 24.11
N LYS A 2 46.57 53.68 23.80
CA LYS A 2 45.23 53.48 23.19
C LYS A 2 44.97 54.26 21.89
N LEU A 3 45.91 55.10 21.43
CA LEU A 3 45.75 55.90 20.21
C LEU A 3 46.29 55.21 18.93
N LYS A 4 47.28 54.31 19.06
CA LYS A 4 47.86 53.57 17.91
C LYS A 4 47.00 52.41 17.40
N LYS A 5 46.08 51.86 18.22
CA LYS A 5 45.15 50.79 17.79
C LYS A 5 43.91 51.34 17.07
N PHE A 6 43.53 52.59 17.32
CA PHE A 6 42.38 53.22 16.67
C PHE A 6 42.71 53.67 15.24
N LEU A 7 43.95 54.12 15.00
CA LEU A 7 44.43 54.51 13.67
C LEU A 7 44.62 53.31 12.72
N LEU A 8 44.92 52.12 13.26
CA LEU A 8 45.05 50.89 12.47
C LEU A 8 43.68 50.35 12.02
N LEU A 9 42.62 50.55 12.82
CA LEU A 9 41.27 50.11 12.48
C LEU A 9 40.61 50.98 11.40
N LEU A 10 40.94 52.28 11.34
CA LEU A 10 40.41 53.21 10.35
C LEU A 10 41.03 53.02 8.95
N VAL A 11 42.27 52.51 8.88
CA VAL A 11 42.98 52.23 7.62
C VAL A 11 42.51 50.90 7.00
N CYS A 12 42.04 49.93 7.81
CA CYS A 12 41.45 48.69 7.29
C CYS A 12 40.02 48.85 6.75
N LEU A 13 39.29 49.90 7.15
CA LEU A 13 37.93 50.19 6.67
C LEU A 13 37.86 50.97 5.35
N LEU A 14 39.01 51.40 4.81
CA LEU A 14 39.10 52.15 3.55
C LEU A 14 39.49 51.31 2.33
N PHE A 15 39.64 49.98 2.47
CA PHE A 15 40.09 49.08 1.38
C PHE A 15 39.01 48.16 0.78
N PHE A 16 37.73 48.33 1.10
CA PHE A 16 36.65 47.54 0.48
C PHE A 16 35.50 48.41 -0.09
N VAL A 17 35.86 49.54 -0.69
CA VAL A 17 34.96 50.24 -1.63
C VAL A 17 35.70 50.41 -2.96
N SER A 18 35.02 50.00 -4.03
CA SER A 18 35.32 50.23 -5.44
C SER A 18 36.09 49.12 -6.18
N CYS A 19 35.31 48.29 -6.88
CA CYS A 19 35.54 48.05 -8.31
C CYS A 19 34.18 47.86 -8.99
N SER A 20 33.71 48.94 -9.62
CA SER A 20 32.64 48.92 -10.62
C SER A 20 33.14 48.18 -11.85
N ASN A 21 32.46 47.11 -12.25
CA ASN A 21 32.58 46.56 -13.59
C ASN A 21 31.20 46.59 -14.25
N LYS A 22 31.03 47.53 -15.18
CA LYS A 22 29.85 47.65 -16.03
C LYS A 22 30.02 46.68 -17.20
N ASN A 23 29.24 45.60 -17.20
CA ASN A 23 28.70 44.87 -18.37
C ASN A 23 28.37 43.43 -17.95
N VAL A 24 27.12 43.22 -17.51
CA VAL A 24 26.48 41.91 -17.39
C VAL A 24 25.09 42.08 -18.02
N PRO A 25 24.60 41.16 -18.88
CA PRO A 25 23.25 41.25 -19.43
C PRO A 25 22.23 41.22 -18.29
N GLU A 26 21.12 41.96 -18.43
CA GLU A 26 20.00 41.91 -17.48
C GLU A 26 19.59 40.45 -17.25
N PRO A 27 19.45 40.01 -15.98
CA PRO A 27 18.79 38.75 -15.70
C PRO A 27 17.35 38.86 -16.19
N GLU A 28 16.85 37.82 -16.86
CA GLU A 28 15.41 37.65 -17.06
C GLU A 28 14.72 37.83 -15.70
N GLU A 29 13.65 38.65 -15.67
CA GLU A 29 12.83 38.82 -14.48
C GLU A 29 12.46 37.43 -13.95
N PRO A 30 12.66 37.14 -12.65
CA PRO A 30 12.12 35.92 -12.08
C PRO A 30 10.62 35.95 -12.34
N LEU A 31 10.08 34.87 -12.92
CA LEU A 31 8.65 34.61 -12.87
C LEU A 31 8.21 34.82 -11.42
N GLU A 32 7.33 35.80 -11.20
CA GLU A 32 6.75 36.05 -9.88
C GLU A 32 6.22 34.72 -9.36
N GLU A 33 6.82 34.21 -8.29
CA GLU A 33 6.20 33.15 -7.50
C GLU A 33 4.81 33.66 -7.13
N PRO A 34 3.74 32.90 -7.39
CA PRO A 34 2.41 33.34 -7.02
C PRO A 34 2.44 33.66 -5.53
N GLU A 35 2.06 34.90 -5.18
CA GLU A 35 1.89 35.31 -3.78
C GLU A 35 1.00 34.26 -3.11
N THR A 36 1.60 33.40 -2.29
CA THR A 36 0.86 32.54 -1.38
C THR A 36 0.26 33.45 -0.33
N GLY A 37 -0.93 33.98 -0.60
CA GLY A 37 -1.82 34.39 0.47
C GLY A 37 -1.89 33.22 1.46
N GLU A 38 -1.68 33.49 2.74
CA GLU A 38 -1.96 32.53 3.81
C GLU A 38 -3.48 32.25 3.83
N GLU A 39 -3.97 31.55 2.82
CA GLU A 39 -5.19 30.76 2.95
C GLU A 39 -4.91 29.66 3.97
N ASN A 40 -5.94 29.35 4.75
CA ASN A 40 -5.86 28.42 5.87
C ASN A 40 -5.66 26.99 5.34
N VAL A 41 -4.42 26.62 4.99
CA VAL A 41 -4.05 25.31 4.42
C VAL A 41 -4.40 24.21 5.43
N PRO A 42 -5.23 23.21 5.06
CA PRO A 42 -5.58 22.13 5.96
C PRO A 42 -4.34 21.38 6.48
N ALA A 43 -4.36 20.96 7.75
CA ALA A 43 -3.22 20.31 8.39
C ALA A 43 -2.71 19.07 7.62
N ALA A 44 -3.61 18.34 6.95
CA ALA A 44 -3.30 17.17 6.12
C ALA A 44 -2.25 17.42 5.03
N TRP A 45 -2.15 18.66 4.51
CA TRP A 45 -1.13 19.04 3.53
C TRP A 45 0.28 19.11 4.11
N ASN A 46 0.40 19.25 5.43
CA ASN A 46 1.67 19.42 6.14
C ASN A 46 2.08 18.17 6.95
N ILE A 47 1.18 17.20 7.12
CA ILE A 47 1.47 15.98 7.90
C ILE A 47 2.37 15.05 7.10
N GLY A 48 3.62 14.90 7.51
CA GLY A 48 4.49 13.85 6.96
C GLY A 48 3.98 12.47 7.36
N PHE A 49 4.11 11.49 6.47
CA PHE A 49 3.95 10.09 6.88
C PHE A 49 5.22 9.65 7.61
N GLU A 50 5.17 9.57 8.95
CA GLU A 50 6.27 9.03 9.72
C GLU A 50 6.39 7.52 9.47
N GLU A 51 7.54 7.11 8.97
CA GLU A 51 7.83 5.70 8.72
C GLU A 51 7.99 4.98 10.06
N PHE A 52 7.11 4.03 10.37
CA PHE A 52 7.31 3.09 11.48
C PHE A 52 8.40 2.08 11.11
N ASN A 53 9.64 2.54 11.07
CA ASN A 53 10.81 1.68 10.86
C ASN A 53 11.35 1.25 12.22
N VAL A 54 10.87 0.10 12.71
CA VAL A 54 11.46 -0.55 13.87
C VAL A 54 12.58 -1.45 13.35
N ASP A 55 13.80 -0.91 13.31
CA ASP A 55 14.99 -1.73 13.07
C ASP A 55 15.19 -2.65 14.27
N VAL A 56 14.79 -3.91 14.11
CA VAL A 56 15.02 -4.95 15.11
C VAL A 56 16.41 -5.51 14.82
N PRO A 57 17.43 -5.20 15.63
CA PRO A 57 18.79 -5.66 15.36
C PRO A 57 18.82 -7.18 15.35
N PHE A 58 19.03 -7.75 14.16
CA PHE A 58 19.25 -9.17 13.99
C PHE A 58 20.74 -9.46 14.07
N TYR A 59 21.15 -10.19 15.11
CA TYR A 59 22.47 -10.77 15.19
C TYR A 59 22.34 -12.28 14.98
N VAL A 60 23.10 -12.83 14.03
CA VAL A 60 23.30 -14.27 13.98
C VAL A 60 24.16 -14.62 15.20
N PRO A 61 23.65 -15.41 16.16
CA PRO A 61 24.45 -15.78 17.32
C PRO A 61 25.68 -16.56 16.84
N ASP A 62 26.86 -16.21 17.34
CA ASP A 62 28.06 -17.01 17.14
C ASP A 62 27.93 -18.30 17.97
N TYR A 63 27.96 -19.44 17.30
CA TYR A 63 27.86 -20.74 17.95
C TYR A 63 28.86 -21.71 17.34
N THR A 64 29.49 -22.50 18.21
CA THR A 64 30.27 -23.67 17.80
C THR A 64 29.40 -24.91 18.02
N PRO A 65 29.08 -25.69 16.98
CA PRO A 65 28.39 -26.96 17.16
C PRO A 65 29.16 -27.86 18.12
N ALA A 66 28.55 -28.18 19.26
CA ALA A 66 29.16 -29.03 20.29
C ALA A 66 28.76 -30.51 20.18
N VAL A 67 27.95 -30.85 19.18
CA VAL A 67 27.44 -32.21 18.97
C VAL A 67 28.45 -32.99 18.14
N GLU A 68 28.96 -34.11 18.69
CA GLU A 68 29.81 -35.03 17.95
C GLU A 68 29.05 -35.65 16.77
N LYS A 69 29.77 -36.00 15.70
CA LYS A 69 29.18 -36.73 14.59
C LYS A 69 28.66 -38.08 15.11
N TYR A 70 27.39 -38.36 14.88
CA TYR A 70 26.76 -39.64 15.21
C TYR A 70 26.30 -40.34 13.93
N GLU A 71 26.18 -41.67 14.01
CA GLU A 71 25.61 -42.51 12.95
C GLU A 71 24.50 -43.35 13.57
N VAL A 72 23.42 -43.60 12.82
CA VAL A 72 22.31 -44.44 13.26
C VAL A 72 22.66 -45.89 12.92
N ASN A 73 22.56 -46.81 13.87
CA ASN A 73 22.82 -48.22 13.62
C ASN A 73 21.69 -48.81 12.75
N GLU A 74 22.00 -49.76 11.86
CA GLU A 74 20.99 -50.42 11.00
C GLU A 74 19.90 -51.13 11.82
N ASP A 75 20.25 -51.64 12.99
CA ASP A 75 19.34 -52.28 13.94
C ASP A 75 18.64 -51.29 14.87
N LEU A 76 18.90 -49.99 14.72
CA LEU A 76 18.38 -48.88 15.54
C LEU A 76 18.69 -49.04 17.05
N SER A 77 19.67 -49.87 17.42
CA SER A 77 20.02 -50.17 18.82
C SER A 77 20.52 -48.96 19.61
N ASN A 78 20.99 -47.93 18.91
CA ASN A 78 21.48 -46.69 19.50
C ASN A 78 20.42 -45.58 19.62
N LEU A 79 19.13 -45.89 19.38
CA LEU A 79 18.03 -44.96 19.65
C LEU A 79 17.73 -44.86 21.15
N VAL A 80 17.85 -43.65 21.69
CA VAL A 80 17.62 -43.37 23.13
C VAL A 80 16.18 -43.66 23.56
N ASN A 81 15.21 -43.43 22.67
CA ASN A 81 13.77 -43.59 22.92
C ASN A 81 13.21 -44.87 22.26
N ALA A 82 14.05 -45.89 22.03
CA ALA A 82 13.63 -47.16 21.47
C ALA A 82 12.47 -47.77 22.30
N GLY A 83 11.42 -48.22 21.61
CA GLY A 83 10.23 -48.83 22.23
C GLY A 83 9.21 -47.85 22.82
N GLN A 84 9.45 -46.54 22.80
CA GLN A 84 8.43 -45.54 23.17
C GLN A 84 7.41 -45.28 22.05
N TYR A 85 7.77 -45.66 20.83
CA TYR A 85 6.94 -45.56 19.63
C TYR A 85 6.87 -46.95 18.97
N ASP A 86 5.67 -47.37 18.61
CA ASP A 86 5.37 -48.65 17.98
C ASP A 86 4.61 -48.46 16.66
N GLY A 87 4.42 -49.54 15.91
CA GLY A 87 3.64 -49.52 14.66
C GLY A 87 4.38 -48.99 13.42
N PHE A 88 5.70 -48.83 13.47
CA PHE A 88 6.48 -48.53 12.27
C PHE A 88 6.51 -49.71 11.30
N THR A 89 6.38 -49.40 10.00
CA THR A 89 6.62 -50.35 8.91
C THR A 89 8.11 -50.52 8.63
N ASP A 90 8.52 -51.62 8.00
CA ASP A 90 9.91 -51.86 7.60
C ASP A 90 10.49 -50.71 6.76
N LYS A 91 9.67 -50.10 5.89
CA LYS A 91 10.07 -48.93 5.10
C LYS A 91 10.36 -47.71 5.97
N GLN A 92 9.55 -47.49 7.00
CA GLN A 92 9.74 -46.37 7.93
C GLN A 92 10.97 -46.57 8.81
N LEU A 93 11.19 -47.79 9.32
CA LEU A 93 12.41 -48.14 10.06
C LEU A 93 13.67 -47.93 9.19
N LYS A 94 13.60 -48.36 7.92
CA LYS A 94 14.67 -48.13 6.94
C LYS A 94 14.96 -46.64 6.71
N SER A 95 13.94 -45.79 6.58
CA SER A 95 14.14 -44.33 6.49
C SER A 95 14.79 -43.74 7.73
N ILE A 96 14.47 -44.22 8.94
CA ILE A 96 15.15 -43.73 10.16
C ILE A 96 16.66 -44.05 10.10
N TYR A 97 17.04 -45.23 9.60
CA TYR A 97 18.45 -45.60 9.42
C TYR A 97 19.13 -44.78 8.31
N GLU A 98 18.52 -44.69 7.11
CA GLU A 98 19.14 -44.04 5.95
C GLU A 98 19.13 -42.51 6.05
N ASP A 99 18.04 -41.93 6.52
CA ASP A 99 17.78 -40.47 6.50
C ASP A 99 17.90 -39.83 7.89
N GLY A 100 17.90 -40.62 8.97
CA GLY A 100 17.89 -40.12 10.36
C GLY A 100 16.51 -39.68 10.86
N PHE A 101 15.49 -39.71 10.02
CA PHE A 101 14.11 -39.35 10.37
C PHE A 101 13.10 -40.10 9.50
N VAL A 102 11.83 -40.03 9.89
CA VAL A 102 10.72 -40.53 9.08
C VAL A 102 9.56 -39.56 9.12
N VAL A 103 8.95 -39.31 7.97
CA VAL A 103 7.75 -38.47 7.87
C VAL A 103 6.52 -39.35 8.02
N LEU A 104 5.75 -39.11 9.08
CA LEU A 104 4.49 -39.79 9.31
C LEU A 104 3.34 -39.06 8.61
N LYS A 105 2.31 -39.82 8.21
CA LYS A 105 1.08 -39.21 7.70
C LYS A 105 0.43 -38.39 8.82
N PRO A 106 -0.23 -37.26 8.49
CA PRO A 106 -0.99 -36.50 9.46
C PRO A 106 -2.00 -37.41 10.16
N SER A 107 -1.98 -37.43 11.50
CA SER A 107 -3.00 -38.12 12.30
C SER A 107 -4.05 -37.10 12.73
N TYR A 108 -5.32 -37.46 12.62
CA TYR A 108 -6.44 -36.66 13.11
C TYR A 108 -6.46 -36.50 14.64
N GLU A 109 -5.58 -37.20 15.36
CA GLU A 109 -5.39 -37.04 16.80
C GLU A 109 -4.63 -35.74 17.15
N TYR A 110 -3.82 -35.22 16.21
CA TYR A 110 -2.97 -34.04 16.42
C TYR A 110 -3.45 -32.86 15.55
N LEU A 111 -4.62 -32.31 15.88
CA LEU A 111 -5.22 -31.17 15.15
C LEU A 111 -4.62 -29.81 15.50
N LYS A 112 -3.84 -29.71 16.58
CA LYS A 112 -3.19 -28.47 17.02
C LYS A 112 -1.70 -28.73 17.24
N MET A 113 -0.87 -27.74 16.93
CA MET A 113 0.58 -27.88 17.02
C MET A 113 1.06 -28.28 18.42
N HIS A 114 0.40 -27.79 19.48
CA HIS A 114 0.77 -28.15 20.86
C HIS A 114 0.47 -29.60 21.23
N HIS A 115 -0.47 -30.29 20.56
CA HIS A 115 -0.73 -31.70 20.84
C HIS A 115 0.52 -32.56 20.55
N VAL A 116 1.34 -32.17 19.57
CA VAL A 116 2.57 -32.87 19.19
C VAL A 116 3.62 -32.80 20.31
N TYR A 117 3.57 -31.76 21.15
CA TYR A 117 4.52 -31.57 22.25
C TYR A 117 4.01 -32.13 23.59
N GLU A 118 2.70 -32.12 23.78
CA GLU A 118 2.08 -32.55 25.03
C GLU A 118 2.30 -34.04 25.33
N TYR A 119 2.06 -34.90 24.35
CA TYR A 119 2.15 -36.35 24.57
C TYR A 119 3.57 -36.87 24.86
N PRO A 120 4.61 -36.46 24.09
CA PRO A 120 6.00 -36.79 24.43
C PRO A 120 6.41 -36.32 25.83
N MET A 121 5.92 -35.16 26.27
CA MET A 121 6.23 -34.62 27.60
C MET A 121 5.73 -35.53 28.73
N TYR A 122 4.51 -36.09 28.62
CA TYR A 122 4.00 -37.05 29.61
C TYR A 122 4.74 -38.40 29.59
N ARG A 123 5.37 -38.75 28.47
CA ARG A 123 6.14 -40.00 28.30
C ARG A 123 7.63 -39.84 28.59
N GLU A 124 8.07 -38.65 29.00
CA GLU A 124 9.48 -38.32 29.16
C GLU A 124 10.30 -38.59 27.88
N SER A 125 9.65 -38.47 26.72
CA SER A 125 10.27 -38.63 25.40
C SER A 125 10.98 -37.33 24.99
N PRO A 126 12.17 -37.39 24.38
CA PRO A 126 12.83 -36.21 23.83
C PRO A 126 11.95 -35.51 22.80
N VAL A 127 11.89 -34.17 22.87
CA VAL A 127 11.10 -33.33 21.97
C VAL A 127 12.01 -32.43 21.16
N PHE A 128 11.82 -32.44 19.84
CA PHE A 128 12.45 -31.46 18.96
C PHE A 128 11.50 -30.26 18.80
N ILE A 129 11.87 -29.14 19.42
CA ILE A 129 11.11 -27.89 19.35
C ILE A 129 11.60 -27.08 18.16
N THR A 130 10.71 -26.81 17.22
CA THR A 130 10.99 -25.94 16.07
C THR A 130 10.40 -24.55 16.31
N VAL A 131 10.87 -23.58 15.54
CA VAL A 131 10.29 -22.22 15.54
C VAL A 131 8.82 -22.22 15.09
N ASP A 132 8.38 -23.25 14.36
CA ASP A 132 7.02 -23.35 13.82
C ASP A 132 5.95 -23.27 14.90
N SER A 133 6.22 -23.78 16.11
CA SER A 133 5.27 -23.68 17.23
C SER A 133 5.04 -22.23 17.65
N ALA A 134 6.11 -21.44 17.69
CA ALA A 134 6.04 -20.01 18.01
C ALA A 134 5.44 -19.21 16.86
N LEU A 135 5.87 -19.50 15.62
CA LEU A 135 5.37 -18.82 14.42
C LEU A 135 3.89 -19.11 14.16
N HIS A 136 3.42 -20.32 14.44
CA HIS A 136 2.00 -20.67 14.33
C HIS A 136 1.15 -19.90 15.33
N LEU A 137 1.59 -19.80 16.60
CA LEU A 137 0.91 -18.98 17.61
C LEU A 137 0.90 -17.51 17.22
N TYR A 138 2.03 -17.00 16.72
CA TYR A 138 2.14 -15.64 16.20
C TYR A 138 1.17 -15.42 15.03
N HIS A 139 1.07 -16.34 14.08
CA HIS A 139 0.15 -16.26 12.95
C HIS A 139 -1.32 -16.20 13.40
N ILE A 140 -1.71 -17.02 14.38
CA ILE A 140 -3.05 -16.98 14.98
C ILE A 140 -3.31 -15.64 15.66
N PHE A 141 -2.36 -15.13 16.44
CA PHE A 141 -2.48 -13.84 17.11
C PHE A 141 -2.59 -12.69 16.10
N TYR A 142 -1.71 -12.68 15.11
CA TYR A 142 -1.69 -11.73 14.01
C TYR A 142 -3.04 -11.70 13.27
N GLY A 143 -3.52 -12.85 12.81
CA GLY A 143 -4.77 -12.94 12.05
C GLY A 143 -5.99 -12.51 12.86
N ASN A 144 -6.07 -12.91 14.13
CA ASN A 144 -7.20 -12.54 14.99
C ASN A 144 -7.16 -11.07 15.43
N SER A 145 -5.99 -10.51 15.70
CA SER A 145 -5.86 -9.08 16.05
C SER A 145 -6.22 -8.19 14.86
N LEU A 146 -5.75 -8.52 13.65
CA LEU A 146 -6.13 -7.81 12.43
C LEU A 146 -7.64 -7.88 12.21
N LYS A 147 -8.23 -9.08 12.25
CA LYS A 147 -9.68 -9.28 12.12
C LYS A 147 -10.47 -8.45 13.14
N LEU A 148 -10.01 -8.40 14.39
CA LEU A 148 -10.67 -7.63 15.43
C LEU A 148 -10.62 -6.12 15.12
N LEU A 149 -9.46 -5.60 14.72
CA LEU A 149 -9.31 -4.20 14.33
C LEU A 149 -10.17 -3.84 13.12
N GLU A 150 -10.21 -4.71 12.11
CA GLU A 150 -11.04 -4.54 10.92
C GLU A 150 -12.52 -4.38 11.27
N VAL A 151 -13.07 -5.24 12.13
CA VAL A 151 -14.48 -5.17 12.53
C VAL A 151 -14.78 -4.05 13.52
N SER A 152 -13.91 -3.84 14.51
CA SER A 152 -14.19 -2.97 15.65
C SER A 152 -13.85 -1.51 15.42
N SER A 153 -13.00 -1.20 14.43
CA SER A 153 -12.52 0.15 14.16
C SER A 153 -12.48 0.46 12.66
N LEU A 154 -11.74 -0.32 11.86
CA LEU A 154 -11.47 0.08 10.47
C LEU A 154 -12.72 0.06 9.58
N TYR A 155 -13.70 -0.81 9.87
CA TYR A 155 -14.97 -0.82 9.15
C TYR A 155 -15.70 0.53 9.24
N ASP A 156 -15.88 1.07 10.44
CA ASP A 156 -16.63 2.31 10.62
C ASP A 156 -15.87 3.51 10.01
N LYS A 157 -14.53 3.50 10.07
CA LYS A 157 -13.66 4.49 9.41
C LYS A 157 -13.76 4.42 7.90
N LEU A 158 -13.73 3.22 7.32
CA LEU A 158 -13.88 3.05 5.88
C LEU A 158 -15.27 3.47 5.40
N LYS A 159 -16.30 3.22 6.21
CA LYS A 159 -17.67 3.65 5.96
C LYS A 159 -17.79 5.17 5.96
N SER A 160 -17.23 5.83 6.97
CA SER A 160 -17.14 7.29 7.09
C SER A 160 -16.38 7.90 5.91
N LEU A 161 -15.17 7.40 5.62
CA LEU A 161 -14.34 7.82 4.50
C LEU A 161 -15.07 7.72 3.15
N SER A 162 -15.70 6.57 2.87
CA SER A 162 -16.41 6.35 1.60
C SER A 162 -17.58 7.31 1.44
N LYS A 163 -18.32 7.56 2.53
CA LYS A 163 -19.44 8.51 2.57
C LYS A 163 -18.97 9.95 2.33
N ASN A 164 -17.93 10.38 3.03
CA ASN A 164 -17.46 11.76 2.96
C ASN A 164 -16.83 12.05 1.59
N MET A 165 -16.01 11.13 1.07
CA MET A 165 -15.44 11.28 -0.28
C MET A 165 -16.50 11.31 -1.38
N LEU A 166 -17.59 10.55 -1.22
CA LEU A 166 -18.76 10.65 -2.11
C LEU A 166 -19.42 12.03 -2.02
N ALA A 167 -19.66 12.56 -0.82
CA ALA A 167 -20.26 13.87 -0.64
C ALA A 167 -19.38 14.99 -1.25
N GLU A 168 -18.08 14.98 -0.96
CA GLU A 168 -17.13 15.97 -1.48
C GLU A 168 -17.04 15.93 -3.02
N SER A 169 -16.99 14.72 -3.60
CA SER A 169 -16.95 14.57 -5.05
C SER A 169 -18.25 14.99 -5.73
N LEU A 170 -19.42 14.75 -5.13
CA LEU A 170 -20.72 15.23 -5.65
C LEU A 170 -20.87 16.75 -5.53
N ASN A 171 -20.38 17.34 -4.43
CA ASN A 171 -20.35 18.79 -4.25
C ASN A 171 -19.47 19.45 -5.32
N ALA A 172 -18.25 18.95 -5.51
CA ALA A 172 -17.35 19.43 -6.56
C ALA A 172 -17.95 19.19 -7.96
N TYR A 173 -18.57 18.03 -8.19
CA TYR A 173 -19.27 17.74 -9.45
C TYR A 173 -20.45 18.69 -9.71
N SER A 174 -21.09 19.23 -8.69
CA SER A 174 -22.23 20.16 -8.85
C SER A 174 -21.79 21.61 -8.97
N ASP A 175 -20.58 21.95 -8.50
CA ASP A 175 -20.05 23.30 -8.56
C ASP A 175 -19.78 23.74 -10.01
N SER A 176 -20.19 24.96 -10.33
CA SER A 176 -19.91 25.62 -11.61
C SER A 176 -18.44 26.01 -11.76
N LYS A 177 -17.71 26.17 -10.63
CA LYS A 177 -16.28 26.50 -10.60
C LYS A 177 -15.43 25.44 -11.32
N TYR A 178 -15.84 24.18 -11.28
CA TYR A 178 -15.09 23.04 -11.84
C TYR A 178 -15.73 22.50 -13.13
N ALA A 179 -16.28 23.39 -13.97
CA ALA A 179 -16.92 23.02 -15.23
C ALA A 179 -16.00 22.22 -16.17
N ASP A 180 -14.72 22.56 -16.21
CA ASP A 180 -13.73 21.89 -17.08
C ASP A 180 -13.27 20.53 -16.54
N LEU A 181 -13.64 20.17 -15.30
CA LEU A 181 -13.30 18.91 -14.63
C LEU A 181 -14.50 17.96 -14.49
N LYS A 182 -15.64 18.25 -15.14
CA LYS A 182 -16.88 17.48 -14.96
C LYS A 182 -16.71 16.00 -15.28
N VAL A 183 -15.87 15.64 -16.24
CA VAL A 183 -15.63 14.24 -16.62
C VAL A 183 -14.91 13.48 -15.51
N GLU A 184 -13.84 14.06 -14.97
CA GLU A 184 -13.04 13.48 -13.88
C GLU A 184 -13.81 13.48 -12.55
N LEU A 185 -14.61 14.51 -12.29
CA LEU A 185 -15.46 14.59 -11.11
C LEU A 185 -16.63 13.60 -11.18
N LYS A 186 -17.24 13.40 -12.35
CA LYS A 186 -18.24 12.35 -12.58
C LYS A 186 -17.65 10.97 -12.30
N PHE A 187 -16.45 10.71 -12.81
CA PHE A 187 -15.71 9.48 -12.50
C PHE A 187 -15.49 9.32 -11.00
N THR A 188 -14.98 10.37 -10.35
CA THR A 188 -14.62 10.35 -8.92
C THR A 188 -15.84 10.09 -8.05
N ALA A 189 -16.96 10.75 -8.35
CA ALA A 189 -18.23 10.52 -7.68
C ALA A 189 -18.76 9.09 -7.89
N ALA A 190 -18.70 8.55 -9.12
CA ALA A 190 -19.10 7.17 -9.38
C ALA A 190 -18.20 6.17 -8.64
N TYR A 191 -16.89 6.42 -8.61
CA TYR A 191 -15.90 5.60 -7.92
C TYR A 191 -16.17 5.52 -6.40
N PHE A 192 -16.42 6.65 -5.75
CA PHE A 192 -16.76 6.67 -4.32
C PHE A 192 -18.19 6.20 -4.04
N LEU A 193 -19.14 6.39 -4.97
CA LEU A 193 -20.49 5.83 -4.84
C LEU A 193 -20.49 4.31 -4.83
N THR A 194 -19.68 3.68 -5.69
CA THR A 194 -19.50 2.21 -5.67
C THR A 194 -18.98 1.76 -4.30
N GLY A 195 -17.91 2.39 -3.78
CA GLY A 195 -17.38 2.05 -2.46
C GLY A 195 -18.40 2.26 -1.33
N ALA A 196 -19.13 3.38 -1.36
CA ALA A 196 -20.18 3.66 -0.39
C ALA A 196 -21.30 2.60 -0.43
N LYS A 197 -21.73 2.16 -1.61
CA LYS A 197 -22.72 1.07 -1.78
C LYS A 197 -22.19 -0.27 -1.25
N LEU A 198 -20.92 -0.60 -1.48
CA LEU A 198 -20.31 -1.85 -1.01
C LEU A 198 -20.24 -1.95 0.53
N ILE A 199 -20.04 -0.82 1.22
CA ILE A 199 -19.98 -0.75 2.68
C ILE A 199 -21.28 -0.30 3.36
N ASP A 200 -22.38 -0.24 2.58
CA ASP A 200 -23.68 0.22 3.05
C ASP A 200 -23.63 1.60 3.73
N ALA A 201 -22.79 2.49 3.19
CA ALA A 201 -22.73 3.89 3.55
C ALA A 201 -23.83 4.65 2.82
N ASP A 202 -24.88 5.01 3.55
CA ASP A 202 -25.94 5.87 3.03
C ASP A 202 -25.43 7.31 2.82
N PRO A 203 -25.47 7.86 1.59
CA PRO A 203 -25.24 9.28 1.34
C PRO A 203 -26.42 10.08 1.88
N ALA A 204 -26.44 10.31 3.20
CA ALA A 204 -27.52 11.02 3.88
C ALA A 204 -27.78 12.40 3.23
N GLY A 205 -28.86 12.49 2.43
CA GLY A 205 -29.39 13.74 1.89
C GLY A 205 -28.67 14.30 0.66
N VAL A 206 -27.76 13.57 0.01
CA VAL A 206 -27.11 14.04 -1.22
C VAL A 206 -27.83 13.47 -2.44
N GLU A 207 -28.35 14.35 -3.31
CA GLU A 207 -28.97 13.93 -4.56
C GLU A 207 -27.89 13.43 -5.53
N VAL A 208 -27.96 12.15 -5.88
CA VAL A 208 -27.03 11.53 -6.82
C VAL A 208 -27.61 11.63 -8.23
N PRO A 209 -26.93 12.31 -9.18
CA PRO A 209 -27.35 12.33 -10.58
C PRO A 209 -27.49 10.91 -11.16
N GLU A 210 -28.54 10.68 -11.96
CA GLU A 210 -28.87 9.36 -12.52
C GLU A 210 -27.70 8.75 -13.31
N GLU A 211 -26.93 9.58 -14.01
CA GLU A 211 -25.76 9.13 -14.78
C GLU A 211 -24.62 8.58 -13.90
N ILE A 212 -24.47 9.08 -12.67
CA ILE A 212 -23.49 8.59 -11.69
C ILE A 212 -24.04 7.34 -11.01
N ALA A 213 -25.33 7.35 -10.64
CA ALA A 213 -25.99 6.21 -10.03
C ALA A 213 -25.94 4.97 -10.94
N SER A 214 -26.24 5.14 -12.24
CA SER A 214 -26.23 4.06 -13.23
C SER A 214 -24.85 3.44 -13.43
N LEU A 215 -23.78 4.26 -13.43
CA LEU A 215 -22.40 3.75 -13.50
C LEU A 215 -22.08 2.87 -12.29
N ALA A 216 -22.36 3.37 -11.08
CA ALA A 216 -22.11 2.62 -9.84
C ALA A 216 -22.98 1.34 -9.77
N ASP A 217 -24.25 1.38 -10.16
CA ASP A 217 -25.12 0.20 -10.15
C ASP A 217 -24.64 -0.90 -11.09
N ASN A 218 -24.11 -0.53 -12.26
CA ASN A 218 -23.55 -1.51 -13.19
C ASN A 218 -22.23 -2.08 -12.69
N GLU A 219 -21.41 -1.27 -12.02
CA GLU A 219 -20.19 -1.74 -11.35
C GLU A 219 -20.51 -2.72 -10.22
N ILE A 220 -21.47 -2.41 -9.36
CA ILE A 220 -21.93 -3.28 -8.26
C ILE A 220 -22.42 -4.63 -8.80
N LYS A 221 -23.14 -4.68 -9.92
CA LYS A 221 -23.58 -5.95 -10.53
C LYS A 221 -22.40 -6.83 -10.93
N LEU A 222 -21.31 -6.25 -11.44
CA LEU A 222 -20.11 -7.00 -11.81
C LEU A 222 -19.38 -7.51 -10.56
N ILE A 223 -19.25 -6.66 -9.53
CA ILE A 223 -18.63 -7.00 -8.24
C ILE A 223 -19.39 -8.13 -7.53
N GLU A 224 -20.71 -8.04 -7.46
CA GLU A 224 -21.54 -9.09 -6.84
C GLU A 224 -21.61 -10.36 -7.69
N GLY A 225 -21.48 -10.24 -9.01
CA GLY A 225 -21.38 -11.38 -9.91
C GLY A 225 -20.12 -12.20 -9.67
N ALA A 226 -19.00 -11.56 -9.29
CA ALA A 226 -17.72 -12.18 -8.95
C ALA A 226 -17.26 -13.28 -9.93
N PHE A 227 -17.49 -13.07 -11.23
CA PHE A 227 -17.14 -14.00 -12.30
C PHE A 227 -15.65 -13.88 -12.67
N ASP A 228 -15.34 -13.64 -13.93
CA ASP A 228 -13.98 -13.57 -14.48
C ASP A 228 -13.73 -12.14 -15.00
N PHE A 229 -12.80 -11.97 -15.93
CA PHE A 229 -12.52 -10.69 -16.56
C PHE A 229 -13.74 -10.05 -17.22
N ALA A 230 -14.01 -8.79 -16.87
CA ALA A 230 -14.97 -7.95 -17.57
C ALA A 230 -14.52 -6.49 -17.59
N ARG A 231 -15.01 -5.73 -18.59
CA ARG A 231 -14.73 -4.30 -18.74
C ARG A 231 -15.50 -3.51 -17.67
N SER A 232 -14.79 -2.78 -16.81
CA SER A 232 -15.42 -1.88 -15.84
C SER A 232 -16.10 -0.68 -16.54
N PRO A 233 -17.38 -0.38 -16.23
CA PRO A 233 -18.07 0.80 -16.75
C PRO A 233 -17.48 2.12 -16.23
N ILE A 234 -16.87 2.12 -15.05
CA ILE A 234 -16.27 3.33 -14.44
C ILE A 234 -14.81 3.49 -14.89
N LEU A 235 -14.01 2.43 -14.74
CA LEU A 235 -12.57 2.49 -14.96
C LEU A 235 -12.17 2.33 -16.42
N GLY A 236 -13.09 1.88 -17.27
CA GLY A 236 -12.82 1.69 -18.69
C GLY A 236 -11.63 0.75 -18.93
N LYS A 237 -11.45 -0.28 -18.11
CA LYS A 237 -10.42 -1.31 -18.27
C LYS A 237 -10.95 -2.67 -17.81
N ASP A 238 -10.30 -3.74 -18.25
CA ASP A 238 -10.69 -5.09 -17.86
C ASP A 238 -10.18 -5.37 -16.44
N LEU A 239 -11.07 -5.82 -15.57
CA LEU A 239 -10.76 -6.22 -14.20
C LEU A 239 -11.13 -7.68 -14.00
N ASP A 240 -10.33 -8.39 -13.21
CA ASP A 240 -10.67 -9.72 -12.71
C ASP A 240 -11.66 -9.58 -11.53
N TYR A 241 -12.96 -9.78 -11.80
CA TYR A 241 -13.98 -9.67 -10.74
C TYR A 241 -13.99 -10.86 -9.78
N SER A 242 -13.31 -11.97 -10.09
CA SER A 242 -13.17 -13.10 -9.15
C SER A 242 -12.48 -12.67 -7.86
N GLN A 243 -11.65 -11.61 -7.92
CA GLN A 243 -10.93 -11.03 -6.80
C GLN A 243 -11.86 -10.51 -5.69
N PHE A 244 -13.11 -10.16 -6.01
CA PHE A 244 -14.12 -9.72 -5.04
C PHE A 244 -14.80 -10.86 -4.27
N THR A 245 -14.46 -12.12 -4.57
CA THR A 245 -14.93 -13.28 -3.81
C THR A 245 -14.37 -13.24 -2.38
N VAL A 246 -15.26 -13.03 -1.41
CA VAL A 246 -14.93 -12.99 0.02
C VAL A 246 -14.34 -14.33 0.46
N ARG A 247 -13.15 -14.29 1.06
CA ARG A 247 -12.36 -15.49 1.41
C ARG A 247 -11.63 -15.34 2.74
N GLY A 248 -11.06 -16.43 3.24
CA GLY A 248 -10.25 -16.42 4.47
C GLY A 248 -11.06 -16.00 5.69
N HIS A 249 -10.48 -15.16 6.55
CA HIS A 249 -11.09 -14.73 7.80
C HIS A 249 -12.25 -13.74 7.64
N TYR A 250 -12.42 -13.17 6.43
CA TYR A 250 -13.53 -12.30 6.07
C TYR A 250 -14.83 -13.09 5.84
N ALA A 251 -14.74 -14.37 5.52
CA ALA A 251 -15.91 -15.22 5.33
C ALA A 251 -16.68 -15.42 6.66
N GLY A 252 -18.01 -15.43 6.57
CA GLY A 252 -18.89 -15.69 7.72
C GLY A 252 -19.24 -14.48 8.59
N ASN A 253 -18.83 -13.27 8.22
CA ASN A 253 -19.29 -12.02 8.85
C ASN A 253 -19.60 -10.98 7.76
N GLU A 254 -20.82 -10.43 7.79
CA GLU A 254 -21.30 -9.49 6.77
C GLU A 254 -20.46 -8.20 6.70
N LYS A 255 -20.16 -7.59 7.85
CA LYS A 255 -19.31 -6.39 7.92
C LYS A 255 -17.93 -6.65 7.33
N LEU A 256 -17.32 -7.80 7.62
CA LEU A 256 -16.02 -8.16 7.04
C LEU A 256 -16.09 -8.40 5.54
N GLY A 257 -17.18 -9.00 5.05
CA GLY A 257 -17.40 -9.17 3.61
C GLY A 257 -17.52 -7.84 2.88
N GLN A 258 -18.27 -6.90 3.44
CA GLN A 258 -18.41 -5.52 2.93
C GLN A 258 -17.07 -4.77 2.97
N TYR A 259 -16.36 -4.84 4.10
CA TYR A 259 -15.02 -4.24 4.24
C TYR A 259 -14.05 -4.79 3.20
N PHE A 260 -14.00 -6.12 3.04
CA PHE A 260 -13.14 -6.77 2.05
C PHE A 260 -13.43 -6.26 0.63
N LYS A 261 -14.69 -6.29 0.20
CA LYS A 261 -15.06 -5.83 -1.15
C LYS A 261 -14.73 -4.35 -1.38
N THR A 262 -14.94 -3.51 -0.36
CA THR A 262 -14.67 -2.06 -0.45
C THR A 262 -13.16 -1.78 -0.51
N MET A 263 -12.35 -2.43 0.33
CA MET A 263 -10.89 -2.33 0.26
C MET A 263 -10.36 -2.88 -1.07
N MET A 264 -10.92 -3.97 -1.58
CA MET A 264 -10.59 -4.51 -2.90
C MET A 264 -10.93 -3.50 -4.00
N TRP A 265 -12.10 -2.87 -3.96
CA TRP A 265 -12.49 -1.84 -4.93
C TRP A 265 -11.49 -0.69 -4.97
N TYR A 266 -11.08 -0.20 -3.79
CA TYR A 266 -10.11 0.89 -3.69
C TYR A 266 -8.65 0.51 -3.99
N GLY A 267 -8.37 -0.78 -4.11
CA GLY A 267 -7.03 -1.31 -4.31
C GLY A 267 -6.82 -2.12 -5.58
N ILE A 268 -7.86 -2.52 -6.32
CA ILE A 268 -7.71 -3.46 -7.45
C ILE A 268 -7.15 -2.80 -8.71
N SER A 269 -7.45 -1.51 -8.93
CA SER A 269 -7.11 -0.83 -10.17
C SER A 269 -6.29 0.43 -9.93
N GLY A 270 -5.07 0.46 -10.46
CA GLY A 270 -4.20 1.64 -10.40
C GLY A 270 -4.50 2.67 -11.49
N PHE A 271 -4.29 3.94 -11.19
CA PHE A 271 -4.35 5.06 -12.13
C PHE A 271 -2.92 5.37 -12.57
N PRO A 272 -2.53 5.00 -13.80
CA PRO A 272 -1.18 5.26 -14.28
C PRO A 272 -0.87 6.76 -14.29
N VAL A 273 0.33 7.11 -13.86
CA VAL A 273 0.84 8.48 -13.95
C VAL A 273 1.41 8.76 -15.34
N LEU A 274 1.99 7.73 -15.95
CA LEU A 274 2.64 7.78 -17.25
C LEU A 274 1.97 6.82 -18.23
N ASP A 275 1.91 7.23 -19.49
CA ASP A 275 1.59 6.39 -20.63
C ASP A 275 2.86 5.67 -21.11
N GLU A 276 3.07 4.50 -20.55
CA GLU A 276 4.23 3.64 -20.84
C GLU A 276 4.12 2.91 -22.19
N SER A 277 3.01 3.06 -22.92
CA SER A 277 2.88 2.51 -24.28
C SER A 277 3.71 3.28 -25.31
N LYS A 278 4.17 4.49 -24.96
CA LYS A 278 4.97 5.36 -25.82
C LYS A 278 6.46 5.11 -25.62
N SER A 279 7.22 5.31 -26.70
CA SER A 279 8.69 5.21 -26.68
C SER A 279 9.37 6.29 -25.83
N VAL A 280 8.68 7.40 -25.59
CA VAL A 280 9.08 8.46 -24.68
C VAL A 280 7.99 8.55 -23.61
N PRO A 281 8.35 8.49 -22.30
CA PRO A 281 7.39 8.65 -21.23
C PRO A 281 6.58 9.94 -21.40
N ALA A 282 5.27 9.84 -21.43
CA ALA A 282 4.35 10.96 -21.45
C ALA A 282 3.36 10.83 -20.30
N LEU A 283 2.86 11.94 -19.78
CA LEU A 283 1.84 11.89 -18.73
C LEU A 283 0.55 11.24 -19.25
N ASP A 284 -0.02 10.31 -18.47
CA ASP A 284 -1.43 9.95 -18.61
C ASP A 284 -2.25 10.98 -17.84
N MET A 285 -2.58 12.09 -18.52
CA MET A 285 -3.32 13.19 -17.91
C MET A 285 -4.73 12.79 -17.47
N ASP A 286 -5.35 11.80 -18.11
CA ASP A 286 -6.71 11.37 -17.75
C ASP A 286 -6.71 10.67 -16.38
N SER A 287 -5.76 9.76 -16.17
CA SER A 287 -5.58 9.04 -14.91
C SER A 287 -4.96 9.91 -13.81
N LEU A 288 -3.94 10.71 -14.15
CA LEU A 288 -3.24 11.57 -13.21
C LEU A 288 -4.15 12.69 -12.66
N THR A 289 -4.97 13.32 -13.51
CA THR A 289 -5.93 14.36 -13.04
C THR A 289 -6.92 13.77 -12.04
N LYS A 290 -7.43 12.55 -12.28
CA LYS A 290 -8.32 11.85 -11.32
C LYS A 290 -7.62 11.60 -9.99
N ALA A 291 -6.38 11.11 -10.02
CA ALA A 291 -5.58 10.89 -8.81
C ALA A 291 -5.36 12.19 -8.01
N MET A 292 -5.03 13.28 -8.70
CA MET A 292 -4.82 14.59 -8.05
C MET A 292 -6.11 15.17 -7.46
N ILE A 293 -7.25 15.04 -8.17
CA ILE A 293 -8.57 15.43 -7.64
C ILE A 293 -8.90 14.64 -6.37
N ILE A 294 -8.72 13.31 -6.39
CA ILE A 294 -8.96 12.46 -5.22
C ILE A 294 -8.09 12.89 -4.03
N ALA A 295 -6.81 13.19 -4.27
CA ALA A 295 -5.92 13.68 -3.23
C ALA A 295 -6.40 15.02 -2.66
N CYS A 296 -6.73 16.01 -3.51
CA CYS A 296 -7.23 17.29 -3.03
C CYS A 296 -8.53 17.17 -2.22
N LEU A 297 -9.51 16.39 -2.71
CA LEU A 297 -10.77 16.18 -1.98
C LEU A 297 -10.54 15.54 -0.61
N LEU A 298 -9.63 14.56 -0.52
CA LEU A 298 -9.29 13.92 0.74
C LEU A 298 -8.56 14.87 1.70
N LEU A 299 -7.53 15.56 1.22
CA LEU A 299 -6.68 16.43 2.04
C LEU A 299 -7.42 17.68 2.54
N ASN A 300 -8.46 18.11 1.83
CA ASN A 300 -9.28 19.26 2.22
C ASN A 300 -10.40 18.91 3.21
N ASN A 301 -10.61 17.62 3.49
CA ASN A 301 -11.54 17.14 4.50
C ASN A 301 -10.77 16.43 5.63
N GLU A 302 -10.51 17.15 6.73
CA GLU A 302 -9.68 16.67 7.84
C GLU A 302 -10.18 15.34 8.44
N GLU A 303 -11.50 15.18 8.60
CA GLU A 303 -12.10 13.94 9.11
C GLU A 303 -11.81 12.76 8.18
N SER A 304 -11.97 12.96 6.86
CA SER A 304 -11.70 11.94 5.85
C SER A 304 -10.21 11.59 5.82
N PHE A 305 -9.33 12.59 5.89
CA PHE A 305 -7.88 12.35 5.94
C PHE A 305 -7.49 11.54 7.18
N ILE A 306 -8.03 11.86 8.35
CA ILE A 306 -7.77 11.11 9.59
C ILE A 306 -8.24 9.66 9.45
N ASP A 307 -9.42 9.41 8.89
CA ASP A 307 -9.91 8.04 8.67
C ASP A 307 -9.06 7.28 7.65
N TYR A 308 -8.66 7.93 6.56
CA TYR A 308 -7.73 7.38 5.57
C TYR A 308 -6.39 7.00 6.21
N GLU A 309 -5.76 7.93 6.93
CA GLU A 309 -4.47 7.73 7.57
C GLU A 309 -4.54 6.58 8.58
N ASN A 310 -5.58 6.51 9.41
CA ASN A 310 -5.77 5.43 10.37
C ASN A 310 -5.88 4.07 9.68
N ILE A 311 -6.60 3.97 8.56
CA ILE A 311 -6.71 2.72 7.79
C ILE A 311 -5.36 2.36 7.17
N TYR A 312 -4.71 3.31 6.50
CA TYR A 312 -3.47 3.07 5.79
C TYR A 312 -2.32 2.71 6.76
N THR A 313 -2.09 3.50 7.81
CA THR A 313 -1.04 3.26 8.83
C THR A 313 -1.24 1.92 9.54
N THR A 314 -2.46 1.64 10.03
CA THR A 314 -2.76 0.39 10.74
C THR A 314 -2.50 -0.80 9.84
N THR A 315 -2.96 -0.75 8.60
CA THR A 315 -2.79 -1.90 7.71
C THR A 315 -1.36 -2.04 7.18
N ALA A 316 -0.62 -0.94 7.06
CA ALA A 316 0.80 -0.93 6.75
C ALA A 316 1.64 -1.52 7.87
N LEU A 317 1.27 -1.31 9.14
CA LEU A 317 1.92 -1.94 10.29
C LEU A 317 1.81 -3.47 10.25
N TYR A 318 0.66 -3.98 9.80
CA TYR A 318 0.42 -5.42 9.71
C TYR A 318 1.11 -6.07 8.51
N SER A 319 1.03 -5.44 7.34
CA SER A 319 1.33 -6.11 6.06
C SER A 319 2.26 -5.32 5.14
N GLY A 320 2.95 -4.31 5.65
CA GLY A 320 3.85 -3.46 4.89
C GLY A 320 3.14 -2.36 4.10
N ARG A 321 3.91 -1.40 3.60
CA ARG A 321 3.39 -0.30 2.76
C ARG A 321 2.92 -0.83 1.40
N SER A 322 2.06 -0.05 0.76
CA SER A 322 1.77 -0.28 -0.65
C SER A 322 3.02 -0.02 -1.48
N ASP A 323 3.18 -0.81 -2.53
CA ASP A 323 4.23 -0.63 -3.54
C ASP A 323 3.81 0.38 -4.62
N ASP A 324 2.50 0.64 -4.73
CA ASP A 324 1.91 1.67 -5.58
C ASP A 324 1.98 3.05 -4.90
N LEU A 325 1.84 4.11 -5.72
CA LEU A 325 1.73 5.48 -5.23
C LEU A 325 0.41 5.66 -4.46
N GLY A 326 0.48 6.28 -3.29
CA GLY A 326 -0.67 6.61 -2.46
C GLY A 326 -0.96 8.12 -2.44
N ILE A 327 -1.76 8.53 -1.46
CA ILE A 327 -2.15 9.93 -1.26
C ILE A 327 -0.94 10.81 -0.93
N PHE A 328 0.03 10.28 -0.18
CA PHE A 328 1.21 11.03 0.22
C PHE A 328 2.10 11.38 -0.98
N GLU A 329 2.37 10.40 -1.86
CA GLU A 329 3.18 10.62 -3.06
C GLU A 329 2.50 11.59 -4.04
N ILE A 330 1.18 11.49 -4.21
CA ILE A 330 0.42 12.41 -5.07
C ILE A 330 0.32 13.81 -4.45
N ARG A 331 0.18 13.94 -3.12
CA ARG A 331 0.22 15.23 -2.44
C ARG A 331 1.57 15.92 -2.66
N ASP A 332 2.66 15.18 -2.51
CA ASP A 332 4.01 15.73 -2.65
C ASP A 332 4.24 16.18 -4.09
N LEU A 333 3.77 15.42 -5.09
CA LEU A 333 3.73 15.84 -6.50
C LEU A 333 2.95 17.14 -6.67
N ILE A 334 1.71 17.22 -6.17
CA ILE A 334 0.87 18.42 -6.30
C ILE A 334 1.57 19.62 -5.66
N THR A 335 2.08 19.45 -4.45
CA THR A 335 2.72 20.52 -3.67
C THR A 335 3.93 21.09 -4.40
N LYS A 336 4.74 20.22 -5.00
CA LYS A 336 5.93 20.64 -5.75
C LYS A 336 5.61 21.29 -7.09
N VAL A 337 4.47 20.99 -7.73
CA VAL A 337 4.13 21.53 -9.06
C VAL A 337 3.28 22.79 -8.95
N TYR A 338 2.26 22.75 -8.09
CA TYR A 338 1.18 23.74 -8.00
C TYR A 338 1.14 24.51 -6.67
N GLY A 339 1.93 24.11 -5.67
CA GLY A 339 1.83 24.61 -4.30
C GLY A 339 0.84 23.82 -3.43
N GLN A 340 0.72 24.22 -2.17
CA GLN A 340 -0.17 23.56 -1.20
C GLN A 340 -1.63 23.97 -1.43
N ASN A 341 -2.55 23.00 -1.35
CA ASN A 341 -3.98 23.21 -1.55
C ASN A 341 -4.33 24.07 -2.80
N PRO A 342 -3.85 23.68 -3.99
CA PRO A 342 -4.10 24.46 -5.20
C PRO A 342 -5.56 24.35 -5.64
N ASP A 343 -6.00 25.32 -6.45
CA ASP A 343 -7.25 25.19 -7.20
C ASP A 343 -7.14 24.03 -8.20
N MET A 344 -8.07 23.08 -8.13
CA MET A 344 -8.08 21.90 -9.01
C MET A 344 -8.14 22.26 -10.50
N ASN A 345 -8.65 23.44 -10.87
CA ASN A 345 -8.67 23.89 -12.27
C ASN A 345 -7.26 24.03 -12.87
N LEU A 346 -6.24 24.25 -12.04
CA LEU A 346 -4.84 24.32 -12.48
C LEU A 346 -4.34 22.99 -13.07
N PHE A 347 -4.98 21.86 -12.77
CA PHE A 347 -4.60 20.55 -13.32
C PHE A 347 -4.82 20.45 -14.84
N LYS A 348 -5.63 21.35 -15.42
CA LYS A 348 -5.83 21.46 -16.87
C LYS A 348 -4.97 22.54 -17.53
N ASP A 349 -4.24 23.33 -16.74
CA ASP A 349 -3.38 24.38 -17.27
C ASP A 349 -2.10 23.80 -17.88
N SER A 350 -1.94 23.95 -19.20
CA SER A 350 -0.80 23.43 -19.93
C SER A 350 0.53 24.05 -19.55
N SER A 351 0.54 25.22 -18.90
CA SER A 351 1.78 25.88 -18.46
C SER A 351 2.54 25.07 -17.39
N TYR A 352 1.84 24.21 -16.64
CA TYR A 352 2.46 23.33 -15.63
C TYR A 352 2.91 21.99 -16.19
N HIS A 353 2.65 21.68 -17.47
CA HIS A 353 2.85 20.34 -18.03
C HIS A 353 4.30 19.84 -17.91
N ASP A 354 5.27 20.68 -18.28
CA ASP A 354 6.68 20.28 -18.28
C ASP A 354 7.19 20.01 -16.85
N ARG A 355 6.81 20.87 -15.89
CA ARG A 355 7.13 20.69 -14.46
C ARG A 355 6.44 19.46 -13.88
N LEU A 356 5.19 19.22 -14.27
CA LEU A 356 4.44 18.03 -13.84
C LEU A 356 5.10 16.75 -14.35
N LEU A 357 5.57 16.73 -15.60
CA LEU A 357 6.28 15.59 -16.17
C LEU A 357 7.61 15.35 -15.46
N GLU A 358 8.39 16.40 -15.20
CA GLU A 358 9.67 16.30 -14.48
C GLU A 358 9.48 15.68 -13.09
N GLU A 359 8.55 16.19 -12.29
CA GLU A 359 8.30 15.65 -10.95
C GLU A 359 7.64 14.26 -10.98
N ALA A 360 6.78 13.98 -11.96
CA ALA A 360 6.17 12.66 -12.13
C ALA A 360 7.21 11.56 -12.42
N LEU A 361 8.29 11.88 -13.15
CA LEU A 361 9.38 10.94 -13.42
C LEU A 361 10.21 10.62 -12.15
N LEU A 362 10.21 11.51 -11.16
CA LEU A 362 10.91 11.32 -9.88
C LEU A 362 10.12 10.46 -8.88
N LEU A 363 8.86 10.15 -9.16
CA LEU A 363 8.05 9.28 -8.31
C LEU A 363 8.64 7.86 -8.26
N PRO A 364 8.52 7.16 -7.11
CA PRO A 364 9.02 5.81 -6.97
C PRO A 364 8.31 4.84 -7.92
N GLU A 365 9.07 3.88 -8.45
CA GLU A 365 8.52 2.77 -9.23
C GLU A 365 8.12 1.62 -8.32
N PRO A 366 7.05 0.87 -8.66
CA PRO A 366 6.70 -0.34 -7.93
C PRO A 366 7.83 -1.37 -8.04
N LYS A 367 8.21 -1.97 -6.91
CA LYS A 367 9.23 -3.03 -6.81
C LYS A 367 8.72 -4.36 -7.38
N ILE A 368 7.44 -4.67 -7.21
CA ILE A 368 6.77 -5.84 -7.78
C ILE A 368 6.03 -5.40 -9.04
N GLN A 369 6.63 -5.67 -10.19
CA GLN A 369 5.95 -5.52 -11.48
C GLN A 369 5.49 -6.87 -12.02
N PRO A 370 4.25 -7.01 -12.52
CA PRO A 370 3.80 -8.23 -13.16
C PRO A 370 4.70 -8.58 -14.36
N LYS A 371 5.40 -9.71 -14.31
CA LYS A 371 6.27 -10.18 -15.41
C LYS A 371 5.46 -10.80 -16.55
N TYR A 372 4.24 -11.26 -16.26
CA TYR A 372 3.37 -11.96 -17.21
C TYR A 372 1.93 -11.50 -17.04
N THR A 373 1.45 -10.63 -17.92
CA THR A 373 0.03 -10.30 -18.02
C THR A 373 -0.40 -10.32 -19.48
N SER A 374 -1.42 -11.10 -19.80
CA SER A 374 -2.12 -11.04 -21.08
C SER A 374 -3.14 -9.89 -21.15
N VAL A 375 -3.19 -9.06 -20.11
CA VAL A 375 -4.16 -7.97 -19.91
C VAL A 375 -3.50 -6.61 -20.03
N THR A 376 -4.29 -5.59 -20.37
CA THR A 376 -3.87 -4.21 -20.69
C THR A 376 -3.54 -3.36 -19.45
N THR A 377 -3.39 -3.98 -18.28
CA THR A 377 -3.12 -3.27 -17.03
C THR A 377 -1.69 -2.72 -17.06
N PRO A 378 -1.47 -1.41 -16.89
CA PRO A 378 -0.11 -0.86 -16.88
C PRO A 378 0.68 -1.42 -15.67
N ALA A 379 2.02 -1.37 -15.72
CA ALA A 379 2.87 -2.02 -14.70
C ALA A 379 3.78 -1.05 -13.92
N GLY A 380 4.01 0.17 -14.41
CA GLY A 380 4.83 1.15 -13.70
C GLY A 380 4.06 2.06 -12.74
N ARG A 381 4.41 3.34 -12.73
CA ARG A 381 3.94 4.31 -11.70
C ARG A 381 2.41 4.44 -11.71
N GLN A 382 1.77 3.91 -10.68
CA GLN A 382 0.31 3.93 -10.54
C GLN A 382 -0.11 4.45 -9.18
N PHE A 383 -1.10 5.33 -9.19
CA PHE A 383 -1.82 5.70 -7.98
C PHE A 383 -2.90 4.68 -7.64
N ARG A 384 -2.99 4.29 -6.37
CA ARG A 384 -4.14 3.56 -5.83
C ARG A 384 -4.60 4.22 -4.54
N PHE A 385 -5.91 4.35 -4.37
CA PHE A 385 -6.47 4.93 -3.15
C PHE A 385 -6.09 4.08 -1.93
N MET A 386 -6.31 2.76 -2.02
CA MET A 386 -5.88 1.77 -1.02
C MET A 386 -5.05 0.68 -1.69
N GLY A 387 -3.83 1.01 -2.11
CA GLY A 387 -2.99 0.13 -2.93
C GLY A 387 -2.65 -1.23 -2.32
N GLN A 388 -2.36 -2.19 -3.20
CA GLN A 388 -1.98 -3.53 -2.76
C GLN A 388 -0.59 -3.50 -2.13
N ARG A 389 -0.37 -4.41 -1.18
CA ARG A 389 0.85 -4.41 -0.38
C ARG A 389 1.90 -5.30 -0.99
N TYR A 390 3.14 -4.87 -0.89
CA TYR A 390 4.28 -5.68 -1.24
C TYR A 390 4.30 -6.95 -0.39
N SER A 391 4.41 -8.12 -1.03
CA SER A 391 4.63 -9.40 -0.37
C SER A 391 5.90 -10.03 -0.91
N PHE A 392 6.87 -10.29 -0.03
CA PHE A 392 8.09 -10.97 -0.39
C PHE A 392 7.81 -12.35 -1.01
N ASP A 393 6.81 -13.07 -0.51
CA ASP A 393 6.40 -14.36 -1.06
C ASP A 393 5.91 -14.23 -2.51
N ALA A 394 5.20 -13.14 -2.84
CA ALA A 394 4.75 -12.89 -4.20
C ALA A 394 5.93 -12.62 -5.15
N GLU A 395 6.91 -11.82 -4.72
CA GLU A 395 8.14 -11.57 -5.49
C GLU A 395 8.94 -12.87 -5.72
N VAL A 396 9.13 -13.65 -4.65
CA VAL A 396 9.86 -14.92 -4.71
C VAL A 396 9.13 -15.90 -5.62
N MET A 397 7.82 -16.08 -5.45
CA MET A 397 7.02 -16.98 -6.30
C MET A 397 7.06 -16.55 -7.77
N GLN A 398 6.93 -15.26 -8.05
CA GLN A 398 7.01 -14.76 -9.41
C GLN A 398 8.40 -14.94 -10.04
N THR A 399 9.46 -14.95 -9.24
CA THR A 399 10.83 -15.23 -9.70
C THR A 399 11.08 -16.73 -9.89
N LEU A 400 10.47 -17.58 -9.06
CA LEU A 400 10.67 -19.04 -9.10
C LEU A 400 9.76 -19.74 -10.11
N ILE A 401 8.60 -19.18 -10.42
CA ILE A 401 7.59 -19.77 -11.31
C ILE A 401 7.70 -19.15 -12.72
N GLU A 402 8.89 -18.66 -13.09
CA GLU A 402 9.15 -18.22 -14.47
C GLU A 402 8.83 -19.38 -15.43
N PRO A 403 7.78 -19.29 -16.27
CA PRO A 403 7.50 -20.34 -17.23
C PRO A 403 8.67 -20.39 -18.20
N ILE A 404 9.26 -21.56 -18.42
CA ILE A 404 10.13 -21.77 -19.58
C ILE A 404 9.21 -21.67 -20.80
N ILE A 405 9.21 -20.50 -21.46
CA ILE A 405 8.45 -20.24 -22.70
C ILE A 405 9.15 -20.90 -23.88
#